data_AF-A0A433WR02-F1
#
_entry.id   AF-A0A433WR02-F1
#
_cell.length_a   1.000
_cell.length_b   1.000
_cell.length_c   1.000
_cell.angle_alpha   90.00
_cell.angle_beta   90.00
_cell.angle_gamma   90.00
#
_symmetry.space_group_name_H-M   'P 1'
#
loop_
_entity.id
_entity.type
_entity.pdbx_description
1 polymer ?
#
loop_
_entity_poly.entity_id
_entity_poly.type
_entity_poly.pdbx_seq_one_letter_code
_entity_poly.pdbx_strand_id
1 'polypeptide(L)' 'MSVQIIRSAAVIGAGYMGGGIAQSLAASGMKVTLADVSPEATQRSLERLLGEARDFEAQGLLTPGSYDRIMTNL' A
#
# COMPACT_ATOMS: atom_id res chain seq x y z
N MET A 1 6.46 -20.59 23.87
CA MET A 1 5.55 -19.64 23.18
C MET A 1 5.78 -19.78 21.69
N SER A 2 4.75 -20.08 20.89
CA SER A 2 4.85 -20.12 19.43
C SER A 2 4.60 -18.73 18.86
N VAL A 3 5.50 -18.25 18.00
CA VAL A 3 5.31 -17.00 17.25
C VAL A 3 4.38 -17.26 16.07
N GLN A 4 3.38 -16.40 15.86
CA GLN A 4 2.56 -16.42 14.67
C GLN A 4 2.99 -15.30 13.71
N ILE A 5 3.11 -15.64 12.42
CA ILE A 5 3.52 -14.71 11.36
C ILE A 5 2.27 -14.22 10.63
N ILE A 6 2.12 -12.90 10.55
CA ILE A 6 1.08 -12.26 9.73
C ILE A 6 1.53 -12.28 8.27
N ARG A 7 0.74 -12.91 7.40
CA ARG A 7 1.04 -13.05 5.95
C ARG A 7 0.35 -12.01 5.08
N SER A 8 -0.74 -11.43 5.57
CA SER A 8 -1.55 -10.45 4.86
C SER A 8 -2.28 -9.55 5.85
N ALA A 9 -2.65 -8.35 5.41
CA ALA A 9 -3.40 -7.38 6.21
C ALA A 9 -4.54 -6.76 5.40
N ALA A 10 -5.57 -6.29 6.08
CA ALA A 10 -6.58 -5.42 5.51
C ALA A 10 -6.46 -4.03 6.15
N VAL A 11 -6.49 -2.99 5.33
CA VAL A 11 -6.49 -1.60 5.80
C VAL A 11 -7.86 -1.00 5.51
N ILE A 12 -8.59 -0.69 6.57
CA ILE A 12 -9.94 -0.12 6.52
C ILE A 12 -9.85 1.40 6.67
N GLY A 13 -10.22 2.12 5.62
CA GLY A 13 -10.01 3.55 5.43
C GLY A 13 -8.72 3.82 4.64
N ALA A 14 -8.86 4.30 3.41
CA ALA A 14 -7.78 4.52 2.45
C ALA A 14 -7.37 5.99 2.31
N GLY A 15 -7.74 6.82 3.30
CA GLY A 15 -7.30 8.22 3.42
C GLY A 15 -5.80 8.37 3.62
N TYR A 16 -5.35 9.53 4.10
CA TYR A 16 -3.92 9.85 4.21
C TYR A 16 -3.12 8.81 5.03
N MET A 17 -3.54 8.55 6.27
CA MET A 17 -2.85 7.61 7.16
C MET A 17 -2.96 6.16 6.68
N GLY A 18 -4.18 5.72 6.33
CA GLY A 18 -4.41 4.35 5.90
C GLY A 18 -3.68 4.01 4.61
N GLY A 19 -3.67 4.93 3.64
CA GLY A 19 -2.92 4.76 2.41
C GLY A 19 -1.41 4.61 2.63
N GLY A 20 -0.81 5.44 3.49
CA GLY A 20 0.61 5.32 3.83
C GLY A 20 0.95 4.02 4.57
N ILE A 21 0.06 3.55 5.46
CA ILE A 21 0.20 2.24 6.11
C ILE A 21 0.15 1.12 5.06
N ALA A 22 -0.82 1.20 4.13
CA ALA A 22 -0.99 0.22 3.07
C ALA A 22 0.23 0.15 2.15
N GLN A 23 0.78 1.29 1.71
CA GLN A 23 2.02 1.35 0.93
C GLN A 23 3.23 0.79 1.70
N SER A 24 3.35 1.07 2.99
CA SER A 24 4.49 0.61 3.81
C SER A 24 4.49 -0.92 3.96
N LEU A 25 3.33 -1.50 4.27
CA LEU A 25 3.15 -2.96 4.29
C LEU A 25 3.34 -3.54 2.88
N ALA A 26 2.77 -2.85 1.90
CA ALA A 26 2.98 -2.89 0.45
C ALA A 26 4.41 -3.28 0.03
N ALA A 27 5.28 -2.31 0.28
CA ALA A 27 6.69 -2.29 -0.04
C ALA A 27 7.50 -3.34 0.76
N SER A 28 7.02 -3.75 1.93
CA SER A 28 7.64 -4.82 2.72
C SER A 28 7.38 -6.22 2.13
N GLY A 29 6.49 -6.34 1.14
CA GLY A 29 6.13 -7.62 0.50
C GLY A 29 4.91 -8.31 1.13
N MET A 30 4.18 -7.63 2.02
CA MET A 30 2.94 -8.15 2.59
C MET A 30 1.79 -7.91 1.62
N LYS A 31 0.91 -8.90 1.42
CA LYS A 31 -0.34 -8.69 0.68
C LYS A 31 -1.30 -7.83 1.50
N VAL A 32 -1.77 -6.73 0.92
CA VAL A 32 -2.66 -5.78 1.60
C VAL A 32 -3.95 -5.64 0.82
N THR A 33 -5.08 -5.79 1.51
CA THR A 33 -6.40 -5.45 0.96
C THR A 33 -6.79 -4.05 1.42
N LEU A 34 -7.08 -3.16 0.48
CA LEU A 34 -7.55 -1.81 0.76
C LEU A 34 -9.09 -1.76 0.70
N ALA A 35 -9.72 -1.14 1.70
CA ALA A 35 -11.16 -0.93 1.71
C ALA A 35 -11.50 0.48 2.22
N ASP A 36 -12.51 1.09 1.61
CA ASP A 36 -13.06 2.38 2.03
C ASP A 36 -14.60 2.35 2.00
N VAL A 37 -15.25 3.47 2.31
CA VAL A 37 -16.72 3.62 2.39
C VAL A 37 -17.43 3.25 1.09
N SER A 38 -16.76 3.35 -0.05
CA SER A 38 -17.29 2.92 -1.35
C SER A 38 -16.19 2.36 -2.26
N PRO A 39 -16.57 1.56 -3.28
CA PRO A 39 -15.63 1.10 -4.30
C PRO A 39 -14.90 2.25 -5.01
N GLU A 40 -15.60 3.34 -5.30
CA GLU A 40 -15.03 4.51 -5.98
C GLU A 40 -14.02 5.25 -5.08
N ALA A 41 -14.29 5.34 -3.77
CA ALA A 41 -13.34 5.90 -2.81
C ALA A 41 -12.07 5.04 -2.69
N THR A 42 -12.25 3.71 -2.71
CA THR A 42 -11.14 2.75 -2.72
C THR A 42 -10.29 2.89 -3.99
N GLN A 43 -10.93 2.94 -5.16
CA GLN A 43 -10.26 3.07 -6.45
C GLN A 43 -9.47 4.39 -6.57
N ARG A 44 -10.08 5.53 -6.20
CA ARG A 44 -9.37 6.82 -6.19
C ARG A 44 -8.16 6.82 -5.26
N SER A 45 -8.29 6.16 -4.10
CA SER A 45 -7.19 6.06 -3.15
C SER A 45 -6.08 5.17 -3.69
N LEU A 46 -6.41 4.03 -4.30
CA LEU A 46 -5.43 3.16 -4.95
C LEU A 46 -4.66 3.90 -6.05
N GLU A 47 -5.35 4.61 -6.94
CA GLU A 47 -4.72 5.41 -8.01
C GLU A 47 -3.75 6.45 -7.45
N ARG A 48 -4.18 7.19 -6.42
CA ARG A 48 -3.33 8.16 -5.73
C ARG A 48 -2.09 7.49 -5.13
N LEU A 49 -2.24 6.36 -4.44
CA LEU A 49 -1.13 5.65 -3.80
C LEU A 49 -0.14 5.10 -4.84
N LEU A 50 -0.60 4.61 -5.98
CA LEU A 50 0.31 4.17 -7.04
C LEU A 50 1.05 5.35 -7.69
N GLY A 51 0.37 6.49 -7.87
CA GLY A 51 1.01 7.73 -8.33
C GLY A 51 2.10 8.22 -7.37
N GLU A 52 1.76 8.35 -6.08
CA GLU A 52 2.70 8.75 -5.03
C GLU A 52 3.91 7.81 -4.95
N ALA A 53 3.69 6.49 -5.01
CA ALA A 53 4.77 5.51 -4.97
C ALA A 53 5.75 5.67 -6.16
N ARG A 54 5.20 5.93 -7.36
CA ARG A 54 6.01 6.19 -8.55
C ARG A 54 6.83 7.47 -8.41
N ASP A 55 6.20 8.54 -7.94
CA ASP A 55 6.84 9.84 -7.76
C ASP A 55 7.93 9.79 -6.68
N PHE A 56 7.68 9.10 -5.56
CA PHE A 56 8.65 8.93 -4.50
C PHE A 56 9.85 8.10 -4.94
N GLU A 57 9.65 7.06 -5.74
CA GLU A 57 10.76 6.30 -6.33
C GLU A 57 11.58 7.15 -7.31
N ALA A 58 10.92 7.93 -8.17
CA ALA A 58 11.60 8.85 -9.09
C ALA A 58 12.40 9.94 -8.36
N GLN A 59 11.94 10.35 -7.18
CA GLN A 59 12.62 11.31 -6.30
C GLN A 59 13.74 10.66 -5.44
N GLY A 60 13.91 9.33 -5.49
CA GLY A 60 14.87 8.60 -4.66
C GLY A 60 14.46 8.47 -3.20
N LEU A 61 13.20 8.73 -2.86
CA LEU A 61 12.63 8.56 -1.52
C LEU A 61 12.25 7.10 -1.24
N LEU A 62 12.02 6.31 -2.29
CA LEU A 62 11.87 4.86 -2.22
C LEU A 62 13.01 4.18 -2.98
N THR A 63 13.38 2.97 -2.56
CA THR A 63 14.39 2.17 -3.26
C THR A 63 13.87 1.74 -4.64
N PRO A 64 14.71 1.62 -5.67
CA PRO A 64 14.28 1.13 -6.99
C PRO A 64 13.59 -0.25 -6.92
N GLY A 65 12.48 -0.40 -7.63
CA GLY A 65 11.59 -1.56 -7.60
C GLY A 65 10.51 -1.50 -6.49
N SER A 66 10.45 -0.43 -5.70
CA SER A 66 9.42 -0.28 -4.67
C SER A 66 8.05 -0.05 -5.27
N TYR A 67 7.96 0.74 -6.34
CA TYR A 67 6.69 0.98 -7.04
C TYR A 67 6.07 -0.33 -7.51
N ASP A 68 6.82 -1.16 -8.24
CA ASP A 68 6.35 -2.45 -8.75
C ASP A 68 5.90 -3.38 -7.62
N ARG A 69 6.63 -3.37 -6.49
CA ARG A 69 6.29 -4.18 -5.33
C ARG A 69 5.02 -3.69 -4.64
N ILE A 70 4.85 -2.38 -4.49
CA ILE A 70 3.63 -1.78 -3.95
C ILE A 70 2.44 -2.13 -4.86
N MET A 71 2.59 -1.95 -6.17
CA MET A 71 1.56 -2.26 -7.17
C MET A 71 1.15 -3.73 -7.18
N THR A 72 2.09 -4.64 -6.96
CA THR A 72 1.81 -6.09 -6.95
C THR A 72 1.04 -6.54 -5.71
N ASN A 73 1.16 -5.80 -4.60
CA ASN A 73 0.68 -6.22 -3.29
C ASN A 73 -0.51 -5.43 -2.74
N LEU A 74 -0.97 -4.39 -3.46
CA LEU A 74 -2.17 -3.60 -3.13
C LEU A 74 -3.37 -3.96 -4.02
#